data_AF-A0A7K0LHI1-F1
#
_entry.id   AF-A0A7K0LHI1-F1
#
_cell.length_a   1.000
_cell.length_b   1.000
_cell.length_c   1.000
_cell.angle_alpha   90.00
_cell.angle_beta   90.00
_cell.angle_gamma   90.00
#
_symmetry.space_group_name_H-M   'P 1'
#
loop_
_entity.id
_entity.type
_entity.pdbx_description
1 polymer ?
#
loop_
_entity_poly.entity_id
_entity_poly.type
_entity_poly.pdbx_seq_one_letter_code
_entity_poly.pdbx_strand_id
1 'polypeptide(L)'
;MEATPSQPKKGGIRRYAPFIAAVVVIALVVFAVGQNKSSDTGSKPPADQGAASNEALIKSGPMTPDKAKLLGKTVDFGAKCDTSTGNVKMPTEYAPMCVEAFAGDNGGATSPGVTGDTISVVAYIGDPAKDALQAALVKGAGSDVDISLTKQTYNGWVEMFEQYAEMSGRKV
;
A
#
# COMPACT_ATOMS: atom_id res chain seq x y z
N MET A 1 -49.09 63.10 3.34
CA MET A 1 -49.25 62.61 1.97
C MET A 1 -47.94 62.86 1.26
N GLU A 2 -47.21 61.83 0.88
CA GLU A 2 -46.35 61.80 -0.32
C GLU A 2 -45.84 60.37 -0.50
N ALA A 3 -46.17 59.77 -1.66
CA ALA A 3 -45.85 58.41 -2.01
C ALA A 3 -44.45 58.35 -2.65
N THR A 4 -43.59 57.44 -2.18
CA THR A 4 -42.27 57.19 -2.78
C THR A 4 -42.40 56.24 -3.98
N PRO A 5 -41.77 56.54 -5.14
CA PRO A 5 -41.92 55.74 -6.35
C PRO A 5 -41.13 54.41 -6.29
N SER A 6 -41.76 53.34 -6.77
CA SER A 6 -41.17 52.00 -6.84
C SER A 6 -40.14 51.88 -7.95
N GLN A 7 -38.91 51.52 -7.60
CA GLN A 7 -37.80 51.30 -8.54
C GLN A 7 -37.93 49.92 -9.22
N PRO A 8 -37.64 49.80 -10.53
CA PRO A 8 -37.76 48.54 -11.26
C PRO A 8 -36.66 47.54 -10.85
N LYS A 9 -37.08 46.34 -10.41
CA LYS A 9 -36.17 45.25 -10.02
C LYS A 9 -35.39 44.73 -11.25
N LYS A 10 -34.15 45.18 -11.43
CA LYS A 10 -33.20 44.59 -12.39
C LYS A 10 -32.88 43.15 -11.96
N GLY A 11 -33.25 42.18 -12.80
CA GLY A 11 -33.25 40.74 -12.48
C GLY A 11 -31.88 40.17 -12.08
N GLY A 12 -31.89 39.38 -11.00
CA GLY A 12 -30.70 38.78 -10.37
C GLY A 12 -29.95 37.73 -11.20
N ILE A 13 -30.52 37.29 -12.34
CA ILE A 13 -29.93 36.28 -13.23
C ILE A 13 -28.58 36.75 -13.80
N ARG A 14 -28.40 38.05 -14.06
CA ARG A 14 -27.13 38.60 -14.57
C ARG A 14 -25.97 38.50 -13.57
N ARG A 15 -26.25 38.42 -12.26
CA ARG A 15 -25.20 38.32 -11.23
C ARG A 15 -24.63 36.90 -11.11
N TYR A 16 -25.41 35.90 -11.48
CA TYR A 16 -25.00 34.49 -11.41
C TYR A 16 -24.55 33.93 -12.77
N ALA A 17 -24.61 34.74 -13.84
CA ALA A 17 -24.16 34.38 -15.17
C ALA A 17 -22.75 33.73 -15.23
N PRO A 18 -21.71 34.24 -14.54
CA PRO A 18 -20.40 33.59 -14.57
C PRO A 18 -20.38 32.23 -13.86
N PHE A 19 -21.15 32.06 -12.78
CA PHE A 19 -21.25 30.78 -12.07
C PHE A 19 -22.04 29.74 -12.88
N ILE A 20 -23.14 30.14 -13.52
CA ILE A 20 -23.92 29.27 -14.39
C ILE A 20 -23.08 28.84 -15.60
N ALA A 21 -22.32 29.76 -16.21
CA ALA A 21 -21.40 29.41 -17.29
C ALA A 21 -20.33 28.40 -16.84
N ALA A 22 -19.74 28.58 -15.66
CA ALA A 22 -18.75 27.65 -15.12
C ALA A 22 -19.34 26.24 -14.90
N VAL A 23 -20.55 26.14 -14.33
CA VAL A 23 -21.22 24.84 -14.12
C VAL A 23 -21.53 24.16 -15.44
N VAL A 24 -21.99 24.90 -16.45
CA VAL A 24 -22.27 24.37 -17.79
C VAL A 24 -20.98 23.87 -18.47
N VAL A 25 -19.87 24.61 -18.37
CA VAL A 25 -18.58 24.18 -18.92
C VAL A 25 -18.09 22.91 -18.22
N ILE A 26 -18.18 22.83 -16.89
CA ILE A 26 -17.79 21.62 -16.13
C ILE A 26 -18.65 20.42 -16.56
N ALA A 27 -19.97 20.60 -16.70
CA ALA A 27 -20.87 19.55 -17.15
C ALA A 27 -20.54 19.07 -18.56
N LEU A 28 -20.18 19.98 -19.48
CA LEU A 28 -19.76 19.64 -20.84
C LEU A 28 -18.42 18.90 -20.87
N VAL A 29 -17.45 19.28 -20.03
CA VAL A 29 -16.17 18.57 -19.91
C VAL A 29 -16.39 17.15 -19.35
N VAL A 30 -17.20 17.00 -18.31
CA VAL A 30 -17.55 15.67 -17.75
C VAL A 30 -18.28 14.81 -18.79
N PHE A 31 -19.21 15.40 -19.55
CA PHE A 31 -19.92 14.68 -20.60
C PHE A 31 -18.99 14.28 -21.77
N ALA A 32 -18.07 15.16 -22.17
CA ALA A 32 -17.11 14.87 -23.23
C ALA A 32 -16.10 13.78 -22.81
N VAL A 33 -15.65 13.79 -21.55
CA VAL A 33 -14.72 12.78 -21.01
C VAL A 33 -15.44 11.44 -20.76
N GLY A 34 -16.71 11.46 -20.36
CA GLY A 34 -17.50 10.24 -20.08
C GLY A 34 -17.97 9.46 -21.31
N GLN A 35 -17.88 10.02 -22.52
CA GLN A 35 -18.33 9.37 -23.75
C GLN A 35 -17.24 8.63 -24.53
N ASN A 36 -16.03 8.48 -23.99
CA ASN A 36 -15.01 7.66 -24.62
C ASN A 36 -15.27 6.15 -24.39
N LYS A 37 -16.34 5.64 -24.98
CA LYS A 37 -16.54 4.19 -25.16
C LYS A 37 -15.56 3.70 -26.22
N SER A 38 -14.32 3.44 -25.81
CA SER A 38 -13.46 2.53 -26.56
C SER A 38 -14.15 1.17 -26.61
N SER A 39 -14.68 0.85 -27.78
CA SER A 39 -15.12 -0.50 -28.13
C SER A 39 -13.85 -1.29 -28.41
N ASP A 40 -13.15 -1.64 -27.34
CA ASP A 40 -11.90 -2.39 -27.41
C ASP A 40 -12.25 -3.85 -27.77
N THR A 41 -12.46 -4.09 -29.06
CA THR A 41 -12.27 -5.42 -29.67
C THR A 41 -10.78 -5.66 -29.82
N GLY A 42 -10.06 -5.52 -28.70
CA GLY A 42 -8.69 -5.92 -28.56
C GLY A 42 -8.64 -7.43 -28.67
N SER A 43 -8.16 -7.92 -29.80
CA SER A 43 -7.74 -9.31 -29.93
C SER A 43 -6.76 -9.59 -28.80
N LYS A 44 -7.21 -10.39 -27.82
CA LYS A 44 -6.39 -10.83 -26.69
C LYS A 44 -5.09 -11.38 -27.28
N PRO A 45 -3.90 -10.83 -26.96
CA PRO A 45 -2.65 -11.44 -27.40
C PRO A 45 -2.64 -12.90 -26.94
N PRO A 46 -2.08 -13.84 -27.72
CA PRO A 46 -2.08 -15.24 -27.35
C PRO A 46 -1.52 -15.36 -25.93
N ALA A 47 -2.32 -15.96 -25.04
CA ALA A 47 -1.88 -16.23 -23.68
C ALA A 47 -0.58 -17.04 -23.77
N ASP A 48 0.47 -16.52 -23.15
CA ASP A 48 1.74 -17.22 -23.03
C ASP A 48 1.47 -18.59 -22.39
N GLN A 49 1.74 -19.66 -23.13
CA GLN A 49 1.30 -21.03 -22.82
C GLN A 49 2.05 -21.64 -21.62
N GLY A 50 2.93 -20.86 -20.98
CA GLY A 50 3.65 -21.23 -19.75
C GLY A 50 3.27 -20.45 -18.49
N ALA A 51 2.43 -19.40 -18.58
CA ALA A 51 2.03 -18.63 -17.41
C ALA A 51 0.91 -19.35 -16.64
N ALA A 52 1.19 -19.78 -15.41
CA ALA A 52 0.15 -20.28 -14.51
C ALA A 52 -0.95 -19.20 -14.35
N SER A 53 -2.21 -19.62 -14.36
CA SER A 53 -3.31 -18.71 -14.09
C SER A 53 -3.16 -18.11 -12.68
N ASN A 54 -3.67 -16.89 -12.47
CA ASN A 54 -3.64 -16.26 -11.15
C ASN A 54 -4.25 -17.16 -10.06
N GLU A 55 -5.31 -17.90 -10.40
CA GLU A 55 -5.91 -18.89 -9.51
C GLU A 55 -4.97 -20.05 -9.18
N ALA A 56 -4.21 -20.54 -10.15
CA ALA A 56 -3.23 -21.61 -9.91
C ALA A 56 -2.08 -21.12 -9.00
N LEU A 57 -1.62 -19.88 -9.19
CA LEU A 57 -0.61 -19.26 -8.32
C LEU A 57 -1.13 -19.08 -6.89
N ILE A 58 -2.34 -18.55 -6.71
CA ILE A 58 -2.99 -18.42 -5.39
C ILE A 58 -3.10 -19.78 -4.71
N LYS A 59 -3.51 -20.84 -5.44
CA LYS A 59 -3.60 -22.19 -4.89
C LYS A 59 -2.26 -22.75 -4.44
N SER A 60 -1.16 -22.42 -5.12
CA SER A 60 0.18 -22.94 -4.81
C SER A 60 0.85 -22.31 -3.57
N GLY A 61 0.43 -21.10 -3.19
CA GLY A 61 1.00 -20.36 -2.06
C GLY A 61 0.51 -20.80 -0.67
N PRO A 62 0.95 -20.11 0.40
CA PRO A 62 0.43 -20.31 1.76
C PRO A 62 -1.07 -20.01 1.84
N MET A 63 -1.71 -20.39 2.95
CA MET A 63 -3.12 -20.04 3.18
C MET A 63 -3.23 -18.53 3.44
N THR A 64 -3.76 -17.79 2.47
CA THR A 64 -4.09 -16.36 2.54
C THR A 64 -5.61 -16.15 2.48
N PRO A 65 -6.15 -14.95 2.79
CA PRO A 65 -7.59 -14.68 2.64
C PRO A 65 -8.13 -14.96 1.24
N ASP A 66 -7.36 -14.64 0.18
CA ASP A 66 -7.75 -14.92 -1.21
C ASP A 66 -7.80 -16.41 -1.50
N LYS A 67 -6.81 -17.18 -1.02
CA LYS A 67 -6.82 -18.64 -1.15
C LYS A 67 -8.00 -19.25 -0.37
N ALA A 68 -8.27 -18.77 0.84
CA ALA A 68 -9.40 -19.24 1.64
C ALA A 68 -10.74 -18.98 0.92
N LYS A 69 -10.94 -17.76 0.39
CA LYS A 69 -12.12 -17.41 -0.41
C LYS A 69 -12.26 -18.30 -1.65
N LEU A 70 -11.16 -18.51 -2.37
CA LEU A 70 -11.15 -19.34 -3.57
C LEU A 70 -11.48 -20.81 -3.27
N LEU A 71 -11.06 -21.32 -2.11
CA LEU A 71 -11.32 -22.69 -1.65
C LEU A 71 -12.64 -22.82 -0.88
N GLY A 72 -13.39 -21.75 -0.66
CA GLY A 72 -14.61 -21.76 0.15
C GLY A 72 -14.36 -22.11 1.62
N LYS A 73 -13.17 -21.78 2.15
CA LYS A 73 -12.78 -22.05 3.54
C LYS A 73 -12.95 -20.80 4.41
N THR A 74 -13.37 -21.02 5.65
CA THR A 74 -13.33 -20.01 6.71
C THR A 74 -12.08 -20.26 7.55
N VAL A 75 -11.20 -19.28 7.62
CA VAL A 75 -9.93 -19.33 8.37
C VAL A 75 -9.84 -18.08 9.24
N ASP A 76 -9.39 -18.24 10.48
CA ASP A 76 -9.06 -17.12 11.35
C ASP A 76 -7.61 -16.68 11.10
N PHE A 77 -7.44 -15.53 10.45
CA PHE A 77 -6.12 -14.92 10.20
C PHE A 77 -5.64 -14.04 11.36
N GLY A 78 -6.40 -13.98 12.45
CA GLY A 78 -6.05 -13.21 13.65
C GLY A 78 -6.27 -11.69 13.51
N ALA A 79 -6.23 -11.02 14.65
CA ALA A 79 -6.58 -9.59 14.75
C ALA A 79 -5.61 -8.65 14.00
N LYS A 80 -4.38 -9.11 13.72
CA LYS A 80 -3.34 -8.34 13.04
C LYS A 80 -3.50 -8.37 11.52
N CYS A 81 -4.32 -9.26 10.98
CA CYS A 81 -4.66 -9.27 9.56
C CYS A 81 -5.78 -8.27 9.25
N ASP A 82 -5.65 -7.54 8.16
CA ASP A 82 -6.78 -6.88 7.49
C ASP A 82 -7.17 -7.69 6.26
N THR A 83 -8.19 -8.53 6.41
CA THR A 83 -8.68 -9.41 5.34
C THR A 83 -9.31 -8.66 4.18
N SER A 84 -9.61 -7.36 4.31
CA SER A 84 -10.16 -6.56 3.22
C SER A 84 -9.08 -6.14 2.22
N THR A 85 -7.87 -5.88 2.70
CA THR A 85 -6.69 -5.57 1.89
C THR A 85 -5.85 -6.80 1.58
N GLY A 86 -5.98 -7.85 2.40
CA GLY A 86 -5.18 -9.08 2.29
C GLY A 86 -3.82 -8.97 2.97
N ASN A 87 -3.53 -7.86 3.66
CA ASN A 87 -2.23 -7.55 4.26
C ASN A 87 -2.34 -7.38 5.78
N VAL A 88 -1.21 -7.53 6.48
CA VAL A 88 -1.15 -7.27 7.92
C VAL A 88 -1.32 -5.77 8.20
N LYS A 89 -1.84 -5.42 9.38
CA LYS A 89 -2.11 -4.04 9.83
C LYS A 89 -0.84 -3.29 10.25
N MET A 90 0.23 -3.47 9.48
CA MET A 90 1.51 -2.78 9.66
C MET A 90 1.42 -1.38 9.05
N PRO A 91 1.94 -0.34 9.71
CA PRO A 91 1.84 1.05 9.26
C PRO A 91 2.82 1.38 8.10
N THR A 92 2.77 0.61 7.01
CA THR A 92 3.59 0.81 5.80
C THR A 92 2.85 0.30 4.57
N GLU A 93 3.07 0.94 3.42
CA GLU A 93 2.50 0.46 2.14
C GLU A 93 3.06 -0.91 1.73
N TYR A 94 4.23 -1.26 2.25
CA TYR A 94 4.91 -2.54 2.02
C TYR A 94 4.50 -3.61 3.04
N ALA A 95 3.34 -3.47 3.67
CA ALA A 95 2.86 -4.44 4.64
C ALA A 95 2.77 -5.82 3.98
N PRO A 96 3.34 -6.89 4.57
CA PRO A 96 3.29 -8.22 3.97
C PRO A 96 1.85 -8.76 3.93
N MET A 97 1.64 -9.74 3.07
CA MET A 97 0.35 -10.44 2.97
C MET A 97 0.01 -11.15 4.30
N CYS A 98 -1.29 -11.24 4.60
CA CYS A 98 -1.78 -12.12 5.65
C CYS A 98 -1.57 -13.58 5.24
N VAL A 99 -1.04 -14.35 6.16
CA VAL A 99 -1.01 -15.81 6.07
C VAL A 99 -1.60 -16.40 7.34
N GLU A 100 -2.16 -17.60 7.24
CA GLU A 100 -2.57 -18.38 8.40
C GLU A 100 -1.39 -18.58 9.35
N ALA A 101 -1.66 -18.53 10.66
CA ALA A 101 -0.62 -18.71 11.67
C ALA A 101 0.11 -20.04 11.48
N PHE A 102 1.44 -20.01 11.55
CA PHE A 102 2.23 -21.20 11.32
C PHE A 102 2.03 -22.23 12.43
N ALA A 103 1.88 -23.51 12.04
CA ALA A 103 1.85 -24.63 12.95
C ALA A 103 2.69 -25.79 12.40
N GLY A 104 3.44 -26.46 13.27
CA GLY A 104 4.24 -27.64 12.94
C GLY A 104 5.74 -27.39 12.93
N ASP A 105 6.46 -28.22 12.18
CA ASP A 105 7.92 -28.16 12.04
C ASP A 105 8.29 -27.20 10.90
N ASN A 106 9.10 -26.19 11.22
CA ASN A 106 9.54 -25.17 10.26
C ASN A 106 10.83 -25.54 9.53
N GLY A 107 11.31 -26.78 9.69
CA GLY A 107 12.48 -27.33 9.01
C GLY A 107 13.81 -27.00 9.69
N GLY A 108 13.80 -26.36 10.85
CA GLY A 108 15.01 -26.06 11.61
C GLY A 108 15.98 -25.14 10.87
N ALA A 109 17.26 -25.52 10.83
CA ALA A 109 18.33 -24.77 10.18
C ALA A 109 18.35 -25.00 8.67
N THR A 110 17.73 -24.10 7.92
CA THR A 110 17.58 -24.21 6.46
C THR A 110 18.62 -23.40 5.68
N SER A 111 19.28 -22.45 6.32
CA SER A 111 20.30 -21.57 5.72
C SER A 111 21.19 -20.92 6.79
N PRO A 112 22.36 -20.37 6.43
CA PRO A 112 23.19 -19.62 7.38
C PRO A 112 22.41 -18.48 8.03
N GLY A 113 22.45 -18.43 9.36
CA GLY A 113 21.69 -17.45 10.15
C GLY A 113 20.26 -17.86 10.48
N VAL A 114 19.73 -18.98 9.96
CA VAL A 114 18.39 -19.47 10.30
C VAL A 114 18.49 -20.72 11.18
N THR A 115 17.75 -20.75 12.28
CA THR A 115 17.59 -21.90 13.16
C THR A 115 16.11 -22.31 13.24
N GLY A 116 15.76 -23.27 14.09
CA GLY A 116 14.36 -23.57 14.39
C GLY A 116 13.61 -22.41 15.05
N ASP A 117 14.31 -21.53 15.76
CA ASP A 117 13.67 -20.49 16.58
C ASP A 117 14.05 -19.07 16.15
N THR A 118 15.14 -18.90 15.40
CA THR A 118 15.74 -17.58 15.14
C THR A 118 16.18 -17.36 13.70
N ILE A 119 16.19 -16.10 13.27
CA ILE A 119 16.67 -15.60 11.98
C ILE A 119 17.62 -14.44 12.24
N SER A 120 18.92 -14.67 12.12
CA SER A 120 19.93 -13.61 12.23
C SER A 120 20.02 -12.79 10.96
N VAL A 121 19.80 -11.48 11.07
CA VAL A 121 19.94 -10.50 9.98
C VAL A 121 21.19 -9.64 10.20
N VAL A 122 21.97 -9.46 9.13
CA VAL A 122 23.14 -8.56 9.13
C VAL A 122 22.78 -7.30 8.36
N ALA A 123 22.79 -6.15 9.05
CA ALA A 123 22.63 -4.83 8.43
C ALA A 123 24.00 -4.15 8.28
N TYR A 124 24.36 -3.79 7.04
CA TYR A 124 25.54 -2.99 6.76
C TYR A 124 25.20 -1.51 6.91
N ILE A 125 25.71 -0.91 7.98
CA ILE A 125 25.49 0.51 8.29
C ILE A 125 26.77 1.28 7.96
N GLY A 126 26.63 2.34 7.17
CA GLY A 126 27.75 3.24 6.86
C GLY A 126 28.26 3.91 8.12
N ASP A 127 29.59 3.95 8.27
CA ASP A 127 30.24 4.66 9.38
C ASP A 127 30.56 6.10 8.92
N PRO A 128 29.85 7.12 9.42
CA PRO A 128 30.08 8.52 9.05
C PRO A 128 31.48 9.00 9.43
N ALA A 129 32.20 8.33 10.34
CA ALA A 129 33.59 8.63 10.65
C ALA A 129 34.56 8.10 9.57
N LYS A 130 34.13 7.14 8.74
CA LYS A 130 34.93 6.52 7.68
C LYS A 130 34.54 7.00 6.28
N ASP A 131 33.32 7.47 6.07
CA ASP A 131 32.83 8.03 4.81
C ASP A 131 32.32 9.47 4.98
N ALA A 132 33.24 10.42 4.83
CA ALA A 132 32.95 11.84 4.97
C ALA A 132 32.03 12.38 3.86
N LEU A 133 32.03 11.77 2.66
CA LEU A 133 31.19 12.22 1.55
C LEU A 133 29.73 11.82 1.82
N GLN A 134 29.49 10.58 2.24
CA GLN A 134 28.17 10.12 2.65
C GLN A 134 27.65 10.96 3.83
N ALA A 135 28.48 11.18 4.85
CA ALA A 135 28.10 11.97 6.01
C ALA A 135 27.72 13.42 5.63
N ALA A 136 28.48 14.05 4.74
CA ALA A 136 28.18 15.41 4.25
C ALA A 136 26.86 15.46 3.47
N LEU A 137 26.56 14.46 2.64
CA LEU A 137 25.30 14.38 1.90
C LEU A 137 24.09 14.23 2.84
N VAL A 138 24.15 13.30 3.80
CA VAL A 138 23.07 13.06 4.77
C VAL A 138 22.81 14.32 5.60
N LYS A 139 23.88 14.94 6.11
CA LYS A 139 23.77 16.20 6.86
C LYS A 139 23.26 17.35 6.01
N GLY A 140 23.69 17.44 4.76
CA GLY A 140 23.23 18.44 3.78
C GLY A 140 21.74 18.30 3.45
N ALA A 141 21.21 17.08 3.49
CA ALA A 141 19.78 16.78 3.38
C ALA A 141 18.98 17.09 4.68
N GLY A 142 19.65 17.60 5.73
CA GLY A 142 19.02 17.91 7.01
C GLY A 142 18.74 16.70 7.91
N SER A 143 19.36 15.55 7.61
CA SER A 143 19.23 14.32 8.41
C SER A 143 20.40 14.13 9.38
N ASP A 144 20.19 13.32 10.42
CA ASP A 144 21.20 12.98 11.41
C ASP A 144 22.18 11.90 10.87
N VAL A 145 23.44 11.98 11.29
CA VAL A 145 24.48 10.98 10.98
C VAL A 145 24.79 10.08 12.19
N ASP A 146 23.99 10.14 13.26
CA ASP A 146 24.16 9.31 14.44
C ASP A 146 23.85 7.84 14.11
N ILE A 147 24.88 7.01 14.22
CA ILE A 147 24.80 5.56 14.05
C ILE A 147 23.83 4.95 15.08
N SER A 148 23.69 5.53 16.27
CA SER A 148 22.79 5.04 17.31
C SER A 148 21.33 5.10 16.85
N LEU A 149 20.91 6.23 16.25
CA LEU A 149 19.59 6.41 15.65
C LEU A 149 19.37 5.47 14.48
N THR A 150 20.42 5.24 13.68
CA THR A 150 20.35 4.29 12.56
C THR A 150 20.08 2.87 13.08
N LYS A 151 20.85 2.40 14.08
CA LYS A 151 20.63 1.09 14.71
C LYS A 151 19.24 0.97 15.35
N GLN A 152 18.79 2.02 16.03
CA GLN A 152 17.45 2.06 16.62
C GLN A 152 16.37 1.90 15.54
N THR A 153 16.55 2.54 14.39
CA THR A 153 15.63 2.41 13.25
C THR A 153 15.57 0.96 12.76
N TYR A 154 16.73 0.32 12.54
CA TYR A 154 16.78 -1.10 12.15
C TYR A 154 16.08 -2.01 13.17
N ASN A 155 16.34 -1.83 14.46
CA ASN A 155 15.69 -2.62 15.51
C ASN A 155 14.18 -2.38 15.54
N GLY A 156 13.73 -1.13 15.41
CA GLY A 156 12.30 -0.81 15.35
C GLY A 156 11.58 -1.43 14.15
N TRP A 157 12.24 -1.51 12.99
CA TRP A 157 11.73 -2.27 11.86
C TRP A 157 11.60 -3.76 12.18
N VAL A 158 12.63 -4.36 12.79
CA VAL A 158 12.59 -5.77 13.21
C VAL A 158 11.43 -6.02 14.18
N GLU A 159 11.32 -5.22 15.23
CA GLU A 159 10.23 -5.32 16.22
C GLU A 159 8.85 -5.21 15.56
N MET A 160 8.69 -4.31 14.59
CA MET A 160 7.45 -4.18 13.83
C MET A 160 7.18 -5.43 12.98
N PHE A 161 8.17 -5.99 12.30
CA PHE A 161 7.98 -7.23 11.54
C PHE A 161 7.64 -8.41 12.44
N GLU A 162 8.35 -8.60 13.56
CA GLU A 162 8.03 -9.65 14.54
C GLU A 162 6.62 -9.48 15.12
N GLN A 163 6.18 -8.23 15.30
CA GLN A 163 4.85 -7.96 15.82
C GLN A 163 3.77 -8.28 14.80
N TYR A 164 3.93 -7.97 13.51
CA TYR A 164 2.83 -8.04 12.55
C TYR A 164 2.90 -9.18 11.55
N ALA A 165 4.09 -9.61 11.14
CA ALA A 165 4.30 -10.64 10.14
C ALA A 165 4.38 -12.05 10.76
N GLU A 166 4.03 -13.06 9.97
CA GLU A 166 4.26 -14.46 10.33
C GLU A 166 5.69 -14.86 9.95
N MET A 167 6.45 -15.35 10.95
CA MET A 167 7.87 -15.70 10.82
C MET A 167 8.10 -17.22 10.85
N SER A 168 7.04 -18.00 10.63
CA SER A 168 7.04 -19.47 10.67
C SER A 168 7.57 -20.02 12.00
N GLY A 169 7.09 -19.44 13.11
CA GLY A 169 7.51 -19.79 14.46
C GLY A 169 8.89 -19.26 14.89
N ARG A 170 9.52 -18.38 14.10
CA ARG A 170 10.84 -17.80 14.42
C ARG A 170 10.76 -16.37 14.94
N LYS A 171 11.87 -15.91 15.52
CA LYS A 171 12.18 -14.51 15.86
C LYS A 171 13.41 -14.02 15.10
N VAL A 172 13.60 -12.72 14.98
CA VAL A 172 14.72 -12.11 14.26
C VAL A 172 15.76 -11.58 15.24
#